data_AF-A0A6A5AMV4-F1
#
_entry.id   AF-A0A6A5AMV4-F1
#
_cell.length_a   1.000
_cell.length_b   1.000
_cell.length_c   1.000
_cell.angle_alpha   90.00
_cell.angle_beta   90.00
_cell.angle_gamma   90.00
#
_symmetry.space_group_name_H-M   'P 1'
#
loop_
_entity.id
_entity.type
_entity.pdbx_description
1 polymer ?
#
loop_
_entity_poly.entity_id
_entity_poly.type
_entity_poly.pdbx_seq_one_letter_code
_entity_poly.pdbx_strand_id
1 'polypeptide(L)'
;MLRELAKVEEGQLGPYLDVLVPNVLKALQDRNSSLKLDAILFLRLLLSTHDAALFQKHLSAIVPLAVENAKDDWYKIVAKALQLVAAIVQVLRPSPGTTSLPPSLVSFVQPLYTAVLPRLQAYDIDQEIKDNAIASMGLIVASL
;
A
#
# COMPACT_ATOMS: atom_id res chain seq x y z
N MET A 1 9.02 4.85 -16.69
CA MET A 1 8.92 6.30 -16.92
C MET A 1 8.14 7.03 -15.83
N LEU A 2 6.85 6.71 -15.57
CA LEU A 2 6.05 7.46 -14.57
C LEU A 2 6.63 7.45 -13.14
N ARG A 3 7.26 6.34 -12.73
CA ARG A 3 7.92 6.24 -11.42
C ARG A 3 9.14 7.13 -11.29
N GLU A 4 9.91 7.24 -12.35
CA GLU A 4 11.08 8.14 -12.37
C GLU A 4 10.62 9.60 -12.43
N LEU A 5 9.53 9.90 -13.13
CA LEU A 5 8.92 11.22 -13.13
C LEU A 5 8.40 11.61 -11.73
N ALA A 6 7.68 10.72 -11.05
CA ALA A 6 7.21 11.00 -9.69
C ALA A 6 8.33 11.15 -8.64
N LYS A 7 9.48 10.50 -8.84
CA LYS A 7 10.67 10.72 -8.00
C LYS A 7 11.32 12.08 -8.26
N VAL A 8 11.43 12.46 -9.54
CA VAL A 8 12.04 13.74 -9.95
C VAL A 8 11.19 14.94 -9.53
N GLU A 9 9.87 14.77 -9.51
CA GLU A 9 8.92 15.83 -9.20
C GLU A 9 8.68 16.07 -7.69
N GLU A 10 9.32 15.31 -6.78
CA GLU A 10 9.28 15.50 -5.30
C GLU A 10 7.92 15.94 -4.70
N GLY A 11 6.81 15.35 -5.16
CA GLY A 11 5.47 15.69 -4.64
C GLY A 11 4.64 16.66 -5.50
N GLN A 12 5.16 17.13 -6.63
CA GLN A 12 4.44 18.06 -7.53
C GLN A 12 3.28 17.40 -8.31
N LEU A 13 3.10 16.08 -8.22
CA LEU A 13 1.95 15.41 -8.84
C LEU A 13 0.65 15.54 -8.04
N GLY A 14 0.69 16.16 -6.85
CA GLY A 14 -0.46 16.37 -5.97
C GLY A 14 -1.74 16.85 -6.68
N PRO A 15 -1.69 17.91 -7.51
CA PRO A 15 -2.86 18.41 -8.24
C PRO A 15 -3.48 17.41 -9.24
N TYR A 16 -2.70 16.42 -9.69
CA TYR A 16 -3.11 15.45 -10.71
C TYR A 16 -3.54 14.10 -10.11
N LEU A 17 -3.43 13.91 -8.78
CA LEU A 17 -3.73 12.62 -8.14
C LEU A 17 -5.17 12.15 -8.40
N ASP A 18 -6.13 13.05 -8.48
CA ASP A 18 -7.53 12.69 -8.75
C ASP A 18 -7.75 12.10 -10.14
N VAL A 19 -6.90 12.46 -11.10
CA VAL A 19 -6.91 11.90 -12.46
C VAL A 19 -6.05 10.64 -12.52
N LEU A 20 -4.93 10.62 -11.81
CA LEU A 20 -3.96 9.52 -11.86
C LEU A 20 -4.42 8.30 -11.07
N VAL A 21 -4.90 8.47 -9.84
CA VAL A 21 -5.22 7.36 -8.94
C VAL A 21 -6.20 6.38 -9.58
N PRO A 22 -7.36 6.78 -10.15
CA PRO A 22 -8.29 5.83 -10.77
C PRO A 22 -7.65 4.96 -11.87
N ASN A 23 -6.76 5.54 -12.67
CA ASN A 23 -6.06 4.82 -13.74
C ASN A 23 -5.04 3.82 -13.16
N VAL A 24 -4.35 4.20 -12.09
CA VAL A 24 -3.44 3.30 -11.36
C VAL A 24 -4.24 2.14 -10.74
N LEU A 25 -5.39 2.42 -10.10
CA LEU A 25 -6.23 1.37 -9.52
C LEU A 25 -6.71 0.36 -10.58
N LYS A 26 -7.06 0.84 -11.77
CA LYS A 26 -7.39 -0.04 -12.90
C LYS A 26 -6.21 -0.93 -13.30
N ALA A 27 -4.99 -0.40 -13.31
CA ALA A 27 -3.79 -1.17 -13.61
C ALA A 27 -3.44 -2.21 -12.54
N LEU A 28 -3.79 -1.97 -11.26
CA LEU A 28 -3.66 -2.97 -10.18
C LEU A 28 -4.57 -4.20 -10.37
N GLN A 29 -5.60 -4.09 -11.20
CA GLN A 29 -6.54 -5.16 -11.51
C GLN A 29 -6.26 -5.83 -12.87
N ASP A 30 -5.21 -5.40 -13.56
CA ASP A 30 -4.89 -5.94 -14.88
C ASP A 30 -4.43 -7.40 -14.80
N ARG A 31 -4.69 -8.16 -15.86
CA ARG A 31 -4.25 -9.57 -15.98
C ARG A 31 -2.75 -9.67 -16.24
N ASN A 32 -2.14 -8.62 -16.77
CA ASN A 32 -0.70 -8.54 -16.96
C ASN A 32 0.00 -8.28 -15.62
N SER A 33 0.62 -9.33 -15.08
CA SER A 33 1.31 -9.27 -13.79
C SER A 33 2.45 -8.24 -13.76
N SER A 34 3.11 -7.95 -14.89
CA SER A 34 4.18 -6.94 -14.95
C SER A 34 3.62 -5.52 -14.82
N LEU A 35 2.50 -5.23 -15.50
CA LEU A 35 1.81 -3.94 -15.37
C LEU A 35 1.27 -3.74 -13.96
N LYS A 36 0.62 -4.78 -13.40
CA LYS A 36 0.14 -4.79 -12.02
C LYS A 36 1.29 -4.53 -11.04
N LEU A 37 2.42 -5.22 -11.22
CA LEU A 37 3.61 -5.03 -10.39
C LEU A 37 4.06 -3.57 -10.44
N ASP A 38 4.24 -2.98 -11.63
CA ASP A 38 4.64 -1.57 -11.80
C ASP A 38 3.64 -0.59 -11.19
N ALA A 39 2.34 -0.90 -11.26
CA ALA A 39 1.28 -0.07 -10.71
C ALA A 39 1.29 -0.05 -9.17
N ILE A 40 1.43 -1.21 -8.50
CA ILE A 40 1.61 -1.29 -7.03
C ILE A 40 2.79 -0.44 -6.60
N LEU A 41 3.87 -0.61 -7.34
CA LEU A 41 5.16 -0.01 -7.13
C LEU A 41 5.17 1.51 -7.38
N PHE A 42 4.32 2.01 -8.28
CA PHE A 42 4.07 3.44 -8.50
C PHE A 42 3.15 4.01 -7.43
N LEU A 43 2.05 3.33 -7.10
CA LEU A 43 1.13 3.74 -6.06
C LEU A 43 1.84 3.89 -4.71
N ARG A 44 2.68 2.92 -4.35
CA ARG A 44 3.49 3.00 -3.12
C ARG A 44 4.37 4.25 -3.11
N LEU A 45 5.02 4.56 -4.23
CA LEU A 45 5.85 5.76 -4.34
C LEU A 45 5.00 7.02 -4.10
N LEU A 46 3.83 7.11 -4.74
CA LEU A 46 2.92 8.25 -4.55
C LEU A 46 2.52 8.43 -3.09
N LEU A 47 2.16 7.34 -2.39
CA LEU A 47 1.79 7.36 -0.97
C LEU A 47 2.95 7.80 -0.06
N SER A 48 4.19 7.51 -0.45
CA SER A 48 5.38 7.85 0.36
C SER A 48 5.94 9.25 0.08
N THR A 49 5.63 9.87 -1.06
CA THR A 49 6.22 11.16 -1.47
C THR A 49 5.25 12.33 -1.46
N HIS A 50 3.96 12.10 -1.20
CA HIS A 50 2.96 13.16 -1.15
C HIS A 50 2.25 13.17 0.19
N ASP A 51 1.60 14.30 0.50
CA ASP A 51 0.83 14.46 1.73
C ASP A 51 -0.26 13.37 1.83
N ALA A 52 -0.29 12.69 2.97
CA ALA A 52 -1.26 11.65 3.30
C ALA A 52 -2.71 12.13 3.18
N ALA A 53 -2.97 13.42 3.46
CA ALA A 53 -4.31 14.01 3.35
C ALA A 53 -4.90 13.86 1.94
N LEU A 54 -4.06 13.88 0.89
CA LEU A 54 -4.50 13.75 -0.50
C LEU A 54 -5.05 12.36 -0.82
N PHE A 55 -4.63 11.32 -0.09
CA PHE A 55 -5.04 9.94 -0.33
C PHE A 55 -6.18 9.46 0.54
N GLN A 56 -6.54 10.18 1.63
CA GLN A 56 -7.59 9.73 2.55
C GLN A 56 -8.91 9.42 1.84
N LYS A 57 -9.29 10.24 0.85
CA LYS A 57 -10.51 10.03 0.04
C LYS A 57 -10.44 8.82 -0.91
N HIS A 58 -9.23 8.36 -1.23
CA HIS A 58 -8.97 7.24 -2.15
C HIS A 58 -8.77 5.90 -1.41
N LEU A 59 -8.61 5.92 -0.08
CA LEU A 59 -8.32 4.72 0.72
C LEU A 59 -9.37 3.62 0.60
N SER A 60 -10.66 3.99 0.47
CA SER A 60 -11.75 3.02 0.31
C SER A 60 -11.61 2.17 -0.95
N ALA A 61 -10.94 2.69 -2.00
CA ALA A 61 -10.65 1.96 -3.23
C ALA A 61 -9.25 1.33 -3.23
N ILE A 62 -8.26 1.97 -2.58
CA ILE A 62 -6.88 1.48 -2.51
C ILE A 62 -6.76 0.24 -1.61
N VAL A 63 -7.36 0.27 -0.42
CA VAL A 63 -7.18 -0.79 0.60
C VAL A 63 -7.62 -2.16 0.10
N PRO A 64 -8.82 -2.34 -0.50
CA PRO A 64 -9.23 -3.64 -1.02
C PRO A 64 -8.26 -4.21 -2.06
N LEU A 65 -7.72 -3.36 -2.94
CA LEU A 65 -6.77 -3.77 -3.97
C LEU A 65 -5.41 -4.17 -3.38
N ALA A 66 -4.91 -3.45 -2.38
CA ALA A 66 -3.69 -3.85 -1.69
C ALA A 66 -3.85 -5.22 -1.01
N VAL A 67 -5.00 -5.44 -0.35
CA VAL A 67 -5.34 -6.71 0.31
C VAL A 67 -5.47 -7.86 -0.70
N GLU A 68 -6.08 -7.62 -1.85
CA GLU A 68 -6.20 -8.61 -2.93
C GLU A 68 -4.82 -8.97 -3.51
N ASN A 69 -4.00 -7.98 -3.83
CA ASN A 69 -2.66 -8.21 -4.38
C ASN A 69 -1.70 -8.88 -3.37
N ALA A 70 -1.91 -8.74 -2.06
CA ALA A 70 -1.16 -9.49 -1.04
C ALA A 70 -1.48 -11.00 -1.04
N LYS A 71 -2.56 -11.39 -1.70
CA LYS A 71 -3.02 -12.78 -1.88
C LYS A 71 -2.73 -13.33 -3.27
N ASP A 72 -2.06 -12.58 -4.13
CA ASP A 72 -1.72 -12.99 -5.50
C ASP A 72 -0.83 -14.26 -5.50
N ASP A 73 -0.88 -15.02 -6.59
CA ASP A 73 -0.08 -16.24 -6.74
C ASP A 73 1.40 -15.92 -7.05
N TRP A 74 1.67 -14.75 -7.65
CA TRP A 74 3.03 -14.39 -7.98
C TRP A 74 3.75 -13.72 -6.81
N TYR A 75 4.80 -14.37 -6.31
CA TYR A 75 5.55 -13.91 -5.14
C TYR A 75 6.02 -12.45 -5.20
N LYS A 76 6.41 -11.96 -6.39
CA LYS A 76 6.85 -10.56 -6.57
C LYS A 76 5.71 -9.57 -6.31
N ILE A 77 4.50 -9.89 -6.77
CA ILE A 77 3.32 -9.06 -6.48
C ILE A 77 3.05 -9.08 -4.99
N VAL A 78 3.03 -10.25 -4.37
CA VAL A 78 2.80 -10.39 -2.92
C VAL A 78 3.79 -9.55 -2.12
N ALA A 79 5.09 -9.68 -2.38
CA ALA A 79 6.14 -8.92 -1.68
C ALA A 79 5.93 -7.40 -1.81
N LYS A 80 5.63 -6.89 -3.00
CA LYS A 80 5.41 -5.45 -3.21
C LYS A 80 4.07 -4.97 -2.67
N ALA A 81 3.04 -5.82 -2.67
CA ALA A 81 1.75 -5.51 -2.06
C ALA A 81 1.85 -5.38 -0.53
N LEU A 82 2.67 -6.20 0.13
CA LEU A 82 2.96 -6.04 1.56
C LEU A 82 3.64 -4.69 1.83
N GLN A 83 4.63 -4.31 1.01
CA GLN A 83 5.24 -2.98 1.10
C GLN A 83 4.24 -1.83 0.82
N LEU A 84 3.24 -2.05 -0.02
CA LEU A 84 2.14 -1.11 -0.24
C LEU A 84 1.24 -1.00 1.00
N VAL A 85 0.92 -2.12 1.66
CA VAL A 85 0.19 -2.14 2.95
C VAL A 85 0.93 -1.28 3.98
N ALA A 86 2.25 -1.45 4.12
CA ALA A 86 3.07 -0.62 4.99
C ALA A 86 2.98 0.89 4.67
N ALA A 87 2.98 1.28 3.39
CA ALA A 87 2.81 2.68 3.00
C ALA A 87 1.40 3.21 3.32
N ILE A 88 0.37 2.38 3.17
CA ILE A 88 -1.00 2.75 3.56
C ILE A 88 -1.09 3.02 5.07
N VAL A 89 -0.41 2.24 5.91
CA VAL A 89 -0.35 2.49 7.36
C VAL A 89 0.18 3.89 7.67
N GLN A 90 1.22 4.33 6.96
CA GLN A 90 1.77 5.68 7.12
C GLN A 90 0.81 6.77 6.63
N VAL A 91 -0.07 6.47 5.67
CA VAL A 91 -1.14 7.40 5.27
C VAL A 91 -2.27 7.45 6.31
N LEU A 92 -2.61 6.31 6.91
CA LEU A 92 -3.60 6.26 8.00
C LEU A 92 -3.12 7.00 9.24
N ARG A 93 -1.80 6.94 9.53
CA ARG A 93 -1.18 7.63 10.66
C ARG A 93 0.21 8.18 10.30
N PRO A 94 0.27 9.40 9.74
CA PRO A 94 1.53 10.02 9.29
C PRO A 94 2.48 10.39 10.43
N SER A 95 1.95 10.63 11.63
CA SER A 95 2.73 10.93 12.82
C SER A 95 2.30 10.00 13.96
N PRO A 96 3.23 9.30 14.64
CA PRO A 96 2.92 8.49 15.80
C PRO A 96 2.42 9.43 16.92
N GLY A 97 1.15 9.28 17.27
CA GLY A 97 0.50 10.09 18.30
C GLY A 97 -0.38 9.22 19.19
N THR A 98 -0.60 9.67 20.43
CA THR A 98 -1.43 8.96 21.41
C THR A 98 -2.93 9.07 21.14
N THR A 99 -3.35 9.93 20.21
CA THR A 99 -4.75 10.13 19.84
C THR A 99 -5.28 8.97 19.02
N SER A 100 -6.45 8.45 19.39
CA SER A 100 -7.14 7.39 18.64
C SER A 100 -7.41 7.77 17.18
N LEU A 101 -7.34 6.79 16.28
CA LEU A 101 -7.72 6.96 14.89
C LEU A 101 -9.21 7.32 14.77
N PRO A 102 -9.59 8.18 13.80
CA PRO A 102 -11.00 8.46 13.55
C PRO A 102 -11.73 7.20 13.07
N PRO A 103 -13.03 7.02 13.41
CA PRO A 103 -13.78 5.79 13.12
C PRO A 103 -13.77 5.39 11.64
N SER A 104 -13.75 6.36 10.73
CA SER A 104 -13.67 6.11 9.27
C SER A 104 -12.40 5.37 8.87
N LEU A 105 -11.26 5.68 9.50
CA LEU A 105 -9.97 5.08 9.20
C LEU A 105 -9.75 3.74 9.94
N VAL A 106 -10.36 3.58 11.12
CA VAL A 106 -10.32 2.33 11.90
C VAL A 106 -10.85 1.13 11.10
N SER A 107 -11.83 1.36 10.22
CA SER A 107 -12.41 0.31 9.38
C SER A 107 -11.39 -0.39 8.45
N PHE A 108 -10.27 0.28 8.13
CA PHE A 108 -9.22 -0.27 7.28
C PHE A 108 -8.18 -1.11 8.02
N VAL A 109 -8.10 -1.01 9.35
CA VAL A 109 -7.07 -1.71 10.15
C VAL A 109 -7.19 -3.22 10.03
N GLN A 110 -8.41 -3.76 10.22
CA GLN A 110 -8.65 -5.21 10.18
C GLN A 110 -8.34 -5.83 8.80
N PRO A 111 -8.77 -5.25 7.66
CA PRO A 111 -8.36 -5.70 6.34
C PRO A 111 -6.84 -5.74 6.13
N LEU A 112 -6.12 -4.69 6.54
CA LEU A 112 -4.66 -4.63 6.37
C LEU A 112 -3.96 -5.70 7.24
N TYR A 113 -4.39 -5.85 8.49
CA TYR A 113 -3.87 -6.89 9.38
C TYR A 113 -4.09 -8.30 8.81
N THR A 114 -5.30 -8.59 8.35
CA THR A 114 -5.66 -9.91 7.79
C THR A 114 -4.97 -10.21 6.46
N ALA A 115 -4.52 -9.20 5.72
CA ALA A 115 -3.70 -9.39 4.52
C ALA A 115 -2.27 -9.84 4.86
N VAL A 116 -1.68 -9.31 5.93
CA VAL A 116 -0.29 -9.57 6.30
C VAL A 116 -0.14 -10.84 7.15
N LEU A 117 -1.09 -11.10 8.05
CA LEU A 117 -1.00 -12.16 9.06
C LEU A 117 -0.68 -13.55 8.47
N PRO A 118 -1.31 -14.04 7.38
CA PRO A 118 -1.02 -15.37 6.85
C PRO A 118 0.43 -15.53 6.39
N ARG A 119 1.01 -14.48 5.82
CA ARG A 119 2.41 -14.47 5.35
C ARG A 119 3.39 -14.39 6.52
N LEU A 120 3.00 -13.68 7.58
CA LEU A 120 3.78 -13.62 8.81
C LEU A 120 3.80 -14.97 9.55
N GLN A 121 2.70 -15.72 9.55
CA GLN A 121 2.61 -17.01 10.25
C GLN A 121 3.27 -18.17 9.49
N ALA A 122 3.43 -18.06 8.18
CA ALA A 122 4.06 -19.10 7.36
C ALA A 122 5.54 -19.29 7.75
N TYR A 123 5.95 -20.53 8.03
CA TYR A 123 7.34 -20.85 8.38
C TYR A 123 8.23 -21.04 7.14
N ASP A 124 7.68 -21.62 6.08
CA ASP A 124 8.39 -21.92 4.83
C ASP A 124 7.73 -21.14 3.69
N ILE A 125 8.22 -19.92 3.48
CA ILE A 125 7.79 -19.03 2.41
C ILE A 125 9.02 -18.27 1.91
N ASP A 126 8.92 -17.72 0.70
CA ASP A 126 9.94 -16.86 0.13
C ASP A 126 10.41 -15.78 1.13
N GLN A 127 11.73 -15.64 1.26
CA GLN A 127 12.36 -14.76 2.24
C GLN A 127 11.93 -13.30 2.06
N GLU A 128 11.79 -12.83 0.81
CA GLU A 128 11.36 -11.46 0.54
C GLU A 128 9.92 -11.23 1.02
N ILE A 129 9.02 -12.21 0.83
CA ILE A 129 7.67 -12.14 1.38
C ILE A 129 7.70 -12.10 2.91
N LYS A 130 8.53 -12.94 3.54
CA LYS A 130 8.63 -13.04 4.99
C LYS A 130 9.10 -11.72 5.61
N ASP A 131 10.17 -11.15 5.09
CA ASP A 131 10.74 -9.89 5.60
C ASP A 131 9.75 -8.73 5.45
N ASN A 132 9.07 -8.66 4.31
CA ASN A 132 8.05 -7.65 4.08
C ASN A 132 6.82 -7.85 4.99
N ALA A 133 6.43 -9.08 5.30
CA ALA A 133 5.34 -9.36 6.22
C ALA A 133 5.69 -8.93 7.65
N ILE A 134 6.91 -9.22 8.11
CA ILE A 134 7.42 -8.78 9.42
C ILE A 134 7.44 -7.25 9.50
N ALA A 135 8.03 -6.59 8.51
CA ALA A 135 8.12 -5.12 8.47
C ALA A 135 6.72 -4.47 8.45
N SER A 136 5.82 -4.97 7.62
CA SER A 136 4.46 -4.43 7.49
C SER A 136 3.65 -4.65 8.76
N MET A 137 3.73 -5.83 9.37
CA MET A 137 3.05 -6.10 10.63
C MET A 137 3.61 -5.24 11.78
N GLY A 138 4.93 -5.07 11.83
CA GLY A 138 5.58 -4.19 12.80
C GLY A 138 5.03 -2.76 12.73
N LEU A 139 4.85 -2.23 11.53
CA LEU A 139 4.22 -0.91 11.33
C LEU A 139 2.75 -0.90 11.76
N ILE A 140 1.96 -1.93 11.40
CA ILE A 140 0.56 -2.02 11.82
C ILE A 140 0.46 -1.98 13.35
N VAL A 141 1.24 -2.80 14.06
CA VAL A 141 1.18 -2.87 15.53
C VAL A 141 1.74 -1.62 16.20
N ALA A 142 2.79 -1.02 15.64
CA ALA A 142 3.39 0.19 16.22
C ALA A 142 2.54 1.44 15.97
N SER A 143 1.73 1.46 14.91
CA SER A 143 1.06 2.66 14.43
C SER A 143 -0.46 2.60 14.36
N LEU A 144 -1.16 1.47 14.47
CA LEU A 144 -2.63 1.44 14.35
C LEU A 144 -3.32 0.97 15.63
#